data_AF-A0AAV0XUW5-F1
#
_entry.id   AF-A0AAV0XUW5-F1
#
_cell.length_a   1.000
_cell.length_b   1.000
_cell.length_c   1.000
_cell.angle_alpha   90.00
_cell.angle_beta   90.00
_cell.angle_gamma   90.00
#
_symmetry.space_group_name_H-M   'P 1'
#
loop_
_entity.id
_entity.type
_entity.pdbx_description
1 polymer ?
#
loop_
_entity_poly.entity_id
_entity_poly.type
_entity_poly.pdbx_seq_one_letter_code
_entity_poly.pdbx_strand_id
1 'polypeptide(L)'
;MFEKTDVFDFRRSVALGLMTARNTPSRKSISLKRSAPQTPSNRRKKTLSNSKDVRLGSRGIHWPSFGIKRGRCELCSIRGVESRPLSSCNHCRVFLCCNERKNCFVEYHQVDIV
;
A
#
# COMPACT_ATOMS: atom_id res chain seq x y z
N MET A 1 43.04 8.00 12.96
CA MET A 1 43.20 8.78 11.71
C MET A 1 41.98 8.49 10.86
N PHE A 2 41.12 9.49 10.58
CA PHE A 2 40.01 9.29 9.64
C PHE A 2 40.59 9.40 8.24
N GLU A 3 40.78 8.26 7.59
CA GLU A 3 41.22 8.19 6.21
C GLU A 3 40.17 8.91 5.35
N LYS A 4 40.58 10.00 4.68
CA LYS A 4 39.68 10.79 3.84
C LYS A 4 39.42 9.97 2.59
N THR A 5 38.36 9.17 2.60
CA THR A 5 37.89 8.46 1.43
C THR A 5 37.48 9.46 0.36
N ASP A 6 38.05 9.34 -0.84
CA ASP A 6 37.67 10.20 -1.94
C ASP A 6 36.19 9.99 -2.29
N VAL A 7 35.52 11.04 -2.75
CA VAL A 7 34.10 11.00 -3.10
C VAL A 7 33.83 9.94 -4.16
N PHE A 8 34.79 9.71 -5.05
CA PHE A 8 34.72 8.65 -6.04
C PHE A 8 34.70 7.26 -5.40
N ASP A 9 35.61 6.99 -4.45
CA ASP A 9 35.69 5.70 -3.74
C ASP A 9 34.44 5.45 -2.89
N PHE A 10 33.88 6.50 -2.27
CA PHE A 10 32.61 6.39 -1.56
C PHE A 10 31.47 5.98 -2.50
N ARG A 11 31.33 6.67 -3.64
CA ARG A 11 30.31 6.35 -4.65
C ARG A 11 30.47 4.93 -5.20
N ARG A 12 31.71 4.51 -5.45
CA ARG A 12 32.03 3.14 -5.87
C ARG A 12 31.61 2.11 -4.82
N SER A 13 31.91 2.35 -3.54
CA SER A 13 31.53 1.46 -2.44
C SER A 13 30.01 1.32 -2.32
N VAL A 14 29.26 2.42 -2.44
CA VAL A 14 27.80 2.40 -2.40
C VAL A 14 27.22 1.62 -3.59
N ALA A 15 27.73 1.85 -4.80
CA ALA A 15 27.26 1.14 -5.99
C ALA A 15 27.50 -0.38 -5.88
N LEU A 16 28.69 -0.79 -5.43
CA LEU A 16 29.03 -2.21 -5.22
C LEU A 16 28.15 -2.85 -4.14
N GLY A 17 27.86 -2.13 -3.05
CA GLY A 17 26.95 -2.61 -2.00
C GLY A 17 25.53 -2.87 -2.52
N LEU A 18 24.99 -1.96 -3.34
CA LEU A 18 23.66 -2.12 -3.92
C LEU A 18 23.58 -3.25 -4.96
N MET A 19 24.64 -3.42 -5.77
CA MET A 19 24.70 -4.49 -6.77
C MET A 19 24.79 -5.88 -6.13
N THR A 20 25.56 -6.01 -5.05
CA THR A 20 25.74 -7.27 -4.33
C THR A 20 24.54 -7.64 -3.45
N ALA A 21 23.84 -6.65 -2.88
CA ALA A 21 22.61 -6.87 -2.12
C ALA A 21 21.48 -7.52 -2.94
N ARG A 22 21.46 -7.33 -4.26
CA ARG A 22 20.44 -7.91 -5.16
C ARG A 22 20.62 -9.42 -5.41
N ASN A 23 21.77 -9.99 -5.05
CA ASN A 23 22.12 -11.38 -5.29
C ASN A 23 22.20 -12.22 -4.01
N THR A 24 21.30 -12.00 -3.03
CA THR A 24 20.99 -13.09 -2.10
C THR A 24 20.38 -14.22 -2.93
N PRO A 25 20.96 -15.44 -2.95
CA PRO A 25 20.36 -16.53 -3.68
C PRO A 25 19.06 -16.88 -2.95
N SER A 26 17.92 -16.43 -3.50
CA SER A 26 16.63 -17.06 -3.22
C SER A 26 16.71 -18.47 -3.81
N ARG A 27 17.36 -19.37 -3.08
CA ARG A 27 17.27 -20.81 -3.28
C ARG A 27 15.85 -21.23 -2.91
N LYS A 28 14.92 -20.99 -3.82
CA LYS A 28 13.80 -21.88 -4.04
C LYS A 28 13.72 -22.10 -5.54
N SER A 29 14.47 -23.09 -6.01
CA SER A 29 14.07 -23.89 -7.15
C SER A 29 12.64 -24.38 -6.88
N ILE A 30 11.65 -23.63 -7.34
CA ILE A 30 10.28 -24.11 -7.41
C ILE A 30 10.31 -25.13 -8.53
N SER A 31 10.54 -26.40 -8.14
CA SER A 31 10.03 -27.54 -8.88
C SER A 31 8.56 -27.22 -9.16
N LEU A 32 8.25 -26.89 -10.40
CA LEU A 32 6.88 -26.72 -10.89
C LEU A 32 6.20 -28.09 -10.83
N LYS A 33 5.86 -28.55 -9.62
CA LYS A 33 4.73 -29.44 -9.45
C LYS A 33 3.54 -28.62 -9.90
N ARG A 34 3.02 -28.97 -11.07
CA ARG A 34 1.82 -28.42 -11.71
C ARG A 34 0.64 -28.62 -10.75
N SER A 35 0.51 -27.74 -9.76
CA SER A 35 -0.73 -27.57 -9.02
C SER A 35 -1.77 -27.09 -10.02
N ALA A 36 -2.90 -27.79 -10.07
CA ALA A 36 -4.04 -27.50 -10.93
C ALA A 36 -4.31 -25.98 -10.98
N PRO A 37 -4.71 -25.43 -12.16
CA PRO A 37 -4.94 -24.00 -12.29
C PRO A 37 -5.97 -23.56 -11.25
N GLN A 38 -5.51 -22.88 -10.20
CA GLN A 38 -6.41 -22.19 -9.30
C GLN A 38 -7.11 -21.17 -10.16
N THR A 39 -8.41 -21.36 -10.36
CA THR A 39 -9.26 -20.36 -10.98
C THR A 39 -8.97 -19.02 -10.29
N PRO A 40 -8.66 -17.94 -11.04
CA PRO A 40 -8.45 -16.65 -10.42
C PRO A 40 -9.76 -16.30 -9.72
N SER A 41 -9.75 -16.40 -8.39
CA SER A 41 -10.88 -15.93 -7.60
C SER A 41 -10.99 -14.44 -7.86
N ASN A 42 -11.98 -14.04 -8.66
CA ASN A 42 -12.36 -12.64 -8.86
C ASN A 42 -12.82 -11.95 -7.56
N ARG A 43 -12.74 -12.66 -6.42
CA ARG A 43 -13.04 -12.13 -5.11
C ARG A 43 -11.91 -11.21 -4.67
N ARG A 44 -12.20 -9.92 -4.67
CA ARG A 44 -11.32 -8.88 -4.10
C ARG A 44 -10.85 -9.34 -2.71
N LYS A 45 -9.52 -9.37 -2.54
CA LYS A 45 -8.88 -9.73 -1.26
C LYS A 45 -9.42 -8.81 -0.17
N LYS A 46 -9.63 -9.34 1.05
CA LYS A 46 -10.06 -8.56 2.23
C LYS A 46 -8.98 -7.59 2.74
N THR A 47 -7.85 -7.50 2.04
CA THR A 47 -6.73 -6.63 2.37
C THR A 47 -6.98 -5.23 1.81
N LEU A 48 -6.67 -4.22 2.62
CA LEU A 48 -6.69 -2.81 2.19
C LEU A 48 -5.72 -2.60 1.02
N SER A 49 -6.08 -1.75 0.06
CA SER A 49 -5.22 -1.45 -1.10
C SER A 49 -3.89 -0.76 -0.74
N ASN A 50 -3.88 0.07 0.31
CA ASN A 50 -2.68 0.80 0.74
C ASN A 50 -2.09 0.18 2.01
N SER A 51 -0.76 0.26 2.14
CA SER A 51 -0.04 -0.17 3.34
C SER A 51 -0.39 0.70 4.55
N LYS A 52 -0.18 0.16 5.76
CA LYS A 52 -0.41 0.89 7.01
C LYS A 52 0.37 2.20 7.07
N ASP A 53 1.63 2.19 6.63
CA ASP A 53 2.50 3.37 6.63
C ASP A 53 1.96 4.50 5.74
N VAL A 54 1.37 4.18 4.58
CA VAL A 54 0.77 5.20 3.69
C VAL A 54 -0.53 5.72 4.29
N ARG A 55 -1.34 4.85 4.90
CA ARG A 55 -2.63 5.23 5.49
C ARG A 55 -2.48 6.10 6.74
N LEU A 56 -1.55 5.74 7.62
CA LEU A 56 -1.37 6.33 8.94
C LEU A 56 -0.24 7.35 8.98
N GLY A 57 0.68 7.27 8.01
CA GLY A 57 1.75 8.24 7.83
C GLY A 57 1.20 9.59 7.42
N SER A 58 1.86 10.65 7.90
CA SER A 58 1.60 12.04 7.51
C SER A 58 0.12 12.42 7.56
N ARG A 59 -0.49 12.30 8.75
CA ARG A 59 -1.93 12.55 9.00
C ARG A 59 -2.49 13.87 8.45
N GLY A 60 -1.65 14.87 8.16
CA GLY A 60 -2.03 16.15 7.56
C GLY A 60 -2.12 16.17 6.01
N ILE A 61 -1.71 15.11 5.32
CA ILE A 61 -1.70 15.05 3.84
C ILE A 61 -3.01 14.45 3.30
N HIS A 62 -3.78 13.76 4.16
CA HIS A 62 -5.02 13.09 3.76
C HIS A 62 -6.19 14.06 3.79
N TRP A 63 -6.61 14.51 2.61
CA TRP A 63 -7.78 15.39 2.44
C TRP A 63 -8.87 14.70 1.63
N PRO A 64 -10.15 14.79 2.06
CA PRO A 64 -11.26 14.31 1.25
C PRO A 64 -11.46 15.23 0.03
N SER A 65 -11.47 14.60 -1.14
CA SER A 65 -11.83 15.21 -2.42
C SER A 65 -13.15 14.63 -2.89
N PHE A 66 -14.10 15.51 -3.23
CA PHE A 66 -15.42 15.15 -3.73
C PHE A 66 -15.43 15.31 -5.24
N GLY A 67 -15.48 14.18 -5.96
CA GLY A 67 -15.53 14.18 -7.43
C GLY A 67 -16.90 13.75 -7.95
N ILE A 68 -17.04 13.75 -9.28
CA ILE A 68 -18.24 13.23 -9.98
C ILE A 68 -18.29 11.70 -9.93
N LYS A 69 -17.12 11.04 -9.85
CA LYS A 69 -16.99 9.59 -9.88
C LYS A 69 -17.36 8.99 -8.53
N ARG A 70 -18.22 7.97 -8.55
CA ARG A 70 -18.56 7.15 -7.39
C ARG A 70 -17.79 5.84 -7.42
N GLY A 71 -17.09 5.52 -6.34
CA GLY A 71 -16.37 4.26 -6.19
C GLY A 71 -16.77 3.52 -4.93
N ARG A 72 -16.48 2.22 -4.85
CA ARG A 72 -16.78 1.41 -3.67
C ARG A 72 -15.87 1.83 -2.50
N CYS A 73 -16.45 2.05 -1.33
CA CYS A 73 -15.67 2.37 -0.13
C CYS A 73 -14.79 1.21 0.29
N GLU A 74 -13.51 1.48 0.54
CA GLU A 74 -12.54 0.44 0.85
C GLU A 74 -12.82 -0.23 2.20
N LEU A 75 -13.20 0.56 3.20
CA LEU A 75 -13.48 0.06 4.53
C LEU A 75 -14.82 -0.70 4.59
N CYS A 76 -15.86 -0.17 3.94
CA CYS A 76 -17.14 -0.87 3.88
C CYS A 76 -17.03 -2.16 3.07
N SER A 77 -16.21 -2.20 2.02
CA SER A 77 -15.97 -3.42 1.24
C SER A 77 -15.38 -4.53 2.10
N ILE A 78 -14.50 -4.20 3.05
CA ILE A 78 -13.92 -5.19 4.00
C ILE A 78 -14.98 -5.64 5.01
N ARG A 79 -15.84 -4.72 5.46
CA ARG A 79 -16.97 -5.01 6.36
C ARG A 79 -18.13 -5.75 5.69
N GLY A 80 -18.06 -6.01 4.37
CA GLY A 80 -19.14 -6.63 3.61
C GLY A 80 -20.35 -5.72 3.37
N VAL A 81 -20.21 -4.41 3.59
CA VAL A 81 -21.27 -3.42 3.37
C VAL A 81 -21.07 -2.78 2.00
N GLU A 82 -22.12 -2.77 1.18
CA GLU A 82 -22.09 -2.02 -0.07
C GLU A 82 -22.26 -0.52 0.21
N SER A 83 -21.25 0.27 -0.15
CA SER A 83 -21.36 1.73 -0.16
C SER A 83 -20.49 2.31 -1.27
N ARG A 84 -21.01 3.36 -1.92
CA ARG A 84 -20.40 3.98 -3.10
C ARG A 84 -20.26 5.51 -2.93
N PRO A 85 -19.35 5.98 -2.07
CA PRO A 85 -19.16 7.42 -1.85
C PRO A 85 -18.59 8.16 -3.07
N LEU A 86 -18.90 9.45 -3.13
CA LEU A 86 -18.29 10.44 -4.03
C LEU A 86 -16.95 10.95 -3.48
N SER A 87 -16.75 10.81 -2.17
CA SER A 87 -15.54 11.22 -1.46
C SER A 87 -14.41 10.21 -1.66
N SER A 88 -13.24 10.74 -1.96
CA SER A 88 -11.99 10.00 -2.12
C SER A 88 -10.85 10.71 -1.39
N CYS A 89 -9.83 9.98 -0.94
CA CYS A 89 -8.64 10.60 -0.36
C CYS A 89 -7.67 11.06 -1.46
N ASN A 90 -7.19 12.30 -1.42
CA ASN A 90 -6.26 12.82 -2.43
C ASN A 90 -4.92 12.06 -2.44
N HIS A 91 -4.43 11.66 -1.26
CA HIS A 91 -3.16 10.97 -1.13
C HIS A 91 -3.29 9.46 -1.38
N CYS A 92 -4.22 8.81 -0.69
CA CYS A 92 -4.43 7.37 -0.78
C CYS A 92 -5.17 6.93 -2.06
N ARG A 93 -5.80 7.85 -2.79
CA ARG A 93 -6.62 7.61 -4.00
C ARG A 93 -7.69 6.52 -3.85
N VAL A 94 -8.16 6.30 -2.62
CA VAL A 94 -9.24 5.36 -2.29
C VAL A 94 -10.54 6.11 -2.01
N PHE A 95 -11.65 5.46 -2.34
CA PHE A 95 -12.98 5.95 -2.00
C PHE A 95 -13.31 5.59 -0.55
N LEU A 96 -13.79 6.57 0.22
CA LEU A 96 -14.09 6.43 1.64
C LEU A 96 -15.35 7.23 1.96
N CYS A 97 -16.25 6.66 2.78
CA CYS A 97 -17.45 7.38 3.21
C CYS A 97 -17.09 8.56 4.12
N CYS A 98 -17.66 9.72 3.81
CA CYS A 98 -17.50 10.97 4.56
C CYS A 98 -18.88 11.62 4.78
N ASN A 99 -19.72 10.98 5.58
CA ASN A 99 -21.06 11.45 5.94
C ASN A 99 -21.21 11.49 7.46
N GLU A 100 -22.18 12.25 7.97
CA GLU A 100 -22.51 12.32 9.41
C GLU A 100 -22.80 10.95 10.03
N ARG A 101 -23.48 10.07 9.29
CA ARG A 101 -23.83 8.71 9.76
C ARG A 101 -22.68 7.71 9.70
N LYS A 102 -21.72 7.91 8.79
CA LYS A 102 -20.64 6.95 8.49
C LYS A 102 -19.41 7.71 8.02
N ASN A 103 -18.39 7.75 8.87
CA ASN A 103 -17.12 8.41 8.57
C ASN A 103 -15.97 7.40 8.47
N CYS A 104 -15.98 6.63 7.37
CA CYS A 104 -14.89 5.69 7.08
C CYS A 104 -13.57 6.40 6.76
N PHE A 105 -13.61 7.69 6.40
CA PHE A 105 -12.40 8.46 6.15
C PHE A 105 -11.53 8.59 7.42
N VAL A 106 -12.16 8.95 8.53
CA VAL A 106 -11.49 9.07 9.83
C VAL A 106 -10.96 7.71 10.29
N GLU A 107 -11.82 6.69 10.30
CA GLU A 107 -11.42 5.33 10.73
C GLU A 107 -10.27 4.78 9.88
N TYR A 108 -10.22 5.09 8.59
CA TYR A 108 -9.18 4.62 7.69
C TYR A 108 -7.81 5.27 7.95
N HIS A 109 -7.75 6.53 8.41
CA HIS A 109 -6.49 7.25 8.59
C HIS A 109 -6.08 7.45 10.07
N GLN A 110 -7.00 7.25 11.01
CA GLN A 110 -6.76 7.46 12.45
C GLN A 110 -6.73 6.17 13.26
N VAL A 111 -7.46 5.13 12.82
CA VAL A 111 -7.54 3.86 13.56
C VAL A 111 -6.67 2.82 12.85
N ASP A 112 -5.78 2.20 13.62
CA ASP A 112 -5.07 1.00 13.21
C ASP A 112 -6.09 -0.16 13.19
N ILE A 113 -6.66 -0.42 12.02
CA ILE A 113 -7.57 -1.55 11.82
C ILE A 113 -6.68 -2.78 11.59
N VAL A 114 -6.39 -3.49 12.67
CA VAL A 114 -5.67 -4.78 12.70
C VAL A 114 -6.67 -5.91 12.80
#